data_AF-A0A4S0REI1-F1
#
_entry.id   AF-A0A4S0REI1-F1
#
_cell.length_a   1.000
_cell.length_b   1.000
_cell.length_c   1.000
_cell.angle_alpha   90.00
_cell.angle_beta   90.00
_cell.angle_gamma   90.00
#
_symmetry.space_group_name_H-M   'P 1'
#
loop_
_entity.id
_entity.type
_entity.pdbx_description
1 polymer ?
#
loop_
_entity_poly.entity_id
_entity_poly.type
_entity_poly.pdbx_seq_one_letter_code
_entity_poly.pdbx_strand_id
1 'polypeptide(L)'
;FPSYTLGAMMAAQQWAALTREHPSADDDLAKGDFSAINAWRRERIWSQGSRWSTPELLERATGEKLNAAYFTEHLRKRYGV
;
A
#
# COMPACT_ATOMS: atom_id res chain seq x y z
N PHE A 1 -20.35 -2.51 -2.41
CA PHE A 1 -20.17 -1.10 -2.01
C PHE A 1 -18.99 -0.86 -1.07
N PRO A 2 -18.81 -1.55 0.08
CA PRO A 2 -17.73 -1.21 1.02
C PRO A 2 -16.32 -1.52 0.49
N SER A 3 -16.21 -2.43 -0.48
CA SER A 3 -14.94 -2.89 -1.05
C SER A 3 -14.13 -1.78 -1.74
N TYR A 4 -14.78 -0.77 -2.34
CA TYR A 4 -14.07 0.33 -3.00
C TYR A 4 -13.32 1.21 -1.99
N THR A 5 -13.98 1.61 -0.91
CA THR A 5 -13.34 2.37 0.17
C THR A 5 -12.27 1.55 0.86
N LEU A 6 -12.53 0.26 1.11
CA LEU A 6 -11.53 -0.66 1.65
C LEU A 6 -10.29 -0.75 0.74
N GLY A 7 -10.49 -0.83 -0.58
CA GLY A 7 -9.39 -0.83 -1.54
C GLY A 7 -8.54 0.44 -1.48
N ALA A 8 -9.17 1.62 -1.38
CA ALA A 8 -8.46 2.88 -1.23
C ALA A 8 -7.67 2.97 0.08
N MET A 9 -8.25 2.48 1.19
CA MET A 9 -7.57 2.41 2.49
C MET A 9 -6.36 1.47 2.46
N MET A 10 -6.55 0.27 1.90
CA MET A 10 -5.47 -0.71 1.72
C MET A 10 -4.36 -0.16 0.83
N ALA A 11 -4.69 0.58 -0.24
CA ALA A 11 -3.69 1.18 -1.12
C ALA A 11 -2.82 2.22 -0.39
N ALA A 12 -3.44 3.09 0.42
CA ALA A 12 -2.71 4.10 1.20
C ALA A 12 -1.77 3.45 2.22
N GLN A 13 -2.22 2.42 2.93
CA GLN A 13 -1.40 1.68 3.90
C GLN A 13 -0.27 0.90 3.22
N GLN A 14 -0.54 0.25 2.08
CA GLN A 14 0.50 -0.42 1.28
C GLN A 14 1.56 0.57 0.81
N TRP A 15 1.16 1.78 0.37
CA TRP A 15 2.11 2.81 -0.05
C TRP A 15 3.01 3.25 1.10
N ALA A 16 2.45 3.48 2.28
CA ALA A 16 3.24 3.86 3.46
C ALA A 16 4.22 2.77 3.90
N ALA A 17 3.82 1.50 3.86
CA ALA A 17 4.73 0.39 4.13
C ALA A 17 5.86 0.29 3.09
N LEU A 18 5.51 0.43 1.81
CA LEU A 18 6.45 0.40 0.69
C LEU A 18 7.48 1.53 0.80
N THR A 19 7.05 2.78 1.01
CA THR A 19 7.98 3.93 1.07
C THR A 19 8.87 3.92 2.30
N ARG A 20 8.44 3.27 3.40
CA ARG A 20 9.29 3.03 4.57
C ARG A 20 10.46 2.09 4.25
N GLU A 21 10.24 1.07 3.43
CA GLU A 21 11.27 0.12 3.02
C GLU A 21 12.06 0.60 1.79
N HIS A 22 11.43 1.42 0.95
CA HIS A 22 11.99 1.95 -0.28
C HIS A 22 11.79 3.48 -0.37
N PRO A 23 12.63 4.27 0.33
CA PRO A 23 12.45 5.72 0.42
C PRO A 23 12.51 6.47 -0.92
N SER A 24 13.14 5.91 -1.96
CA SER A 24 13.21 6.52 -3.30
C SER A 24 11.97 6.25 -4.16
N ALA A 25 10.96 5.54 -3.66
CA ALA A 25 9.83 5.09 -4.48
C ALA A 25 9.05 6.24 -5.15
N ASP A 26 8.95 7.41 -4.51
CA ASP A 26 8.33 8.60 -5.12
C ASP A 26 9.16 9.13 -6.31
N ASP A 27 10.49 9.18 -6.18
CA ASP A 27 11.39 9.64 -7.24
C ASP A 27 11.42 8.67 -8.43
N ASP A 28 11.39 7.37 -8.16
CA ASP A 28 11.39 6.33 -9.18
C ASP A 28 10.06 6.32 -9.94
N LEU A 29 8.94 6.47 -9.22
CA LEU A 29 7.63 6.66 -9.80
C LEU A 29 7.59 7.90 -10.73
N ALA A 30 8.18 9.02 -10.30
CA ALA A 30 8.24 10.24 -11.10
C ALA A 30 9.04 10.07 -12.41
N LYS A 31 10.03 9.16 -12.43
CA LYS A 31 10.80 8.78 -13.63
C LYS A 31 10.12 7.72 -14.49
N GLY A 32 8.97 7.19 -14.05
CA GLY A 32 8.29 6.07 -14.69
C GLY A 32 8.95 4.71 -14.45
N ASP A 33 9.83 4.60 -13.45
CA ASP A 33 10.39 3.32 -13.01
C ASP A 33 9.50 2.69 -11.92
N PHE A 34 8.87 1.57 -12.28
CA PHE A 34 7.99 0.82 -11.38
C PHE A 34 8.64 -0.48 -10.87
N SER A 35 9.91 -0.71 -11.17
CA SER A 35 10.60 -1.99 -10.90
C SER A 35 10.56 -2.35 -9.42
N ALA A 36 11.02 -1.45 -8.54
CA ALA A 36 11.01 -1.64 -7.10
C ALA A 36 9.59 -1.75 -6.52
N ILE A 37 8.67 -0.92 -6.98
CA ILE A 37 7.26 -0.93 -6.53
C ILE A 37 6.61 -2.29 -6.85
N ASN A 38 6.81 -2.79 -8.06
CA ASN A 38 6.25 -4.06 -8.51
C ASN A 38 6.96 -5.26 -7.86
N ALA A 39 8.27 -5.16 -7.60
CA ALA A 39 9.01 -6.18 -6.87
C ALA A 39 8.46 -6.34 -5.45
N TRP A 40 8.28 -5.23 -4.72
CA TRP A 40 7.69 -5.25 -3.39
C TRP A 40 6.29 -5.86 -3.38
N ARG A 41 5.41 -5.44 -4.31
CA ARG A 41 4.05 -5.99 -4.43
C ARG A 41 4.07 -7.47 -4.79
N ARG A 42 4.98 -7.91 -5.66
CA ARG A 42 5.12 -9.32 -6.03
C ARG A 42 5.48 -10.18 -4.83
N GLU A 43 6.48 -9.76 -4.07
CA GLU A 43 6.94 -10.48 -2.89
C GLU A 43 5.86 -10.54 -1.80
N ARG A 44 5.27 -9.39 -1.47
CA ARG A 44 4.39 -9.26 -0.29
C ARG A 44 2.93 -9.60 -0.54
N ILE A 45 2.44 -9.40 -1.76
CA ILE A 45 1.01 -9.50 -2.09
C ILE A 45 0.75 -10.52 -3.20
N TRP A 46 1.26 -10.28 -4.41
CA TRP A 46 0.81 -11.02 -5.60
C TRP A 46 1.19 -12.51 -5.57
N SER A 47 2.40 -12.83 -5.08
CA SER A 47 2.85 -14.22 -4.97
C SER A 47 2.05 -15.05 -3.97
N GLN A 48 1.34 -14.41 -3.02
CA GLN A 48 0.55 -15.10 -2.01
C GLN A 48 -0.81 -15.54 -2.55
N GLY A 49 -1.33 -14.91 -3.61
CA GLY A 49 -2.64 -15.23 -4.17
C GLY A 49 -3.74 -15.28 -3.10
N SER A 50 -4.50 -16.39 -3.08
CA SER A 50 -5.56 -16.63 -2.09
C SER A 50 -5.09 -17.44 -0.87
N ARG A 51 -3.78 -17.51 -0.60
CA ARG A 51 -3.23 -18.28 0.54
C ARG A 51 -3.70 -17.76 1.90
N TRP A 52 -3.98 -16.46 1.99
CA TRP A 52 -4.35 -15.78 3.24
C TRP A 52 -5.66 -15.02 3.07
N SER A 53 -6.39 -14.82 4.16
CA SER A 53 -7.49 -13.86 4.14
C SER A 53 -6.97 -12.44 3.89
N THR A 54 -7.80 -11.55 3.34
CA THR A 54 -7.38 -10.18 3.05
C THR A 54 -6.81 -9.43 4.26
N PRO A 55 -7.41 -9.50 5.47
CA PRO A 55 -6.84 -8.87 6.67
C PRO A 55 -5.46 -9.42 7.03
N GLU A 56 -5.28 -10.75 6.99
CA GLU A 56 -4.00 -11.38 7.31
C GLU A 56 -2.93 -11.08 6.25
N LEU A 57 -3.31 -11.04 4.97
CA LEU A 57 -2.39 -10.68 3.89
C LEU A 57 -1.88 -9.25 4.07
N LEU A 58 -2.78 -8.32 4.40
CA LEU A 58 -2.42 -6.92 4.62
C LEU A 58 -1.52 -6.75 5.85
N GLU A 59 -1.84 -7.44 6.95
CA GLU A 59 -1.02 -7.39 8.17
C GLU A 59 0.37 -7.97 7.93
N ARG A 60 0.48 -9.09 7.21
CA ARG A 60 1.79 -9.65 6.81
C ARG A 60 2.57 -8.73 5.89
N ALA A 61 1.91 -8.05 4.95
CA ALA A 61 2.58 -7.20 3.97
C ALA A 61 3.02 -5.85 4.55
N THR A 62 2.27 -5.30 5.50
CA THR A 62 2.45 -3.91 5.98
C THR A 62 2.91 -3.81 7.44
N GLY A 63 2.79 -4.90 8.20
CA GLY A 63 3.19 -5.01 9.60
C GLY A 63 2.11 -4.65 10.62
N GLU A 64 0.92 -4.24 10.17
CA GLU A 64 -0.21 -3.89 11.06
C GLU A 64 -1.57 -4.17 10.40
N LYS A 65 -2.63 -4.24 11.22
CA LYS A 65 -4.01 -4.36 10.74
C LYS A 65 -4.41 -3.15 9.88
N LEU A 66 -5.50 -3.28 9.12
CA LEU A 66 -6.02 -2.18 8.31
C LEU A 66 -6.25 -0.92 9.18
N ASN A 67 -5.58 0.17 8.83
CA ASN A 67 -5.58 1.41 9.59
C ASN A 67 -6.00 2.58 8.71
N ALA A 68 -7.15 3.19 9.04
CA ALA A 68 -7.72 4.29 8.27
C ALA A 68 -6.86 5.57 8.28
N ALA A 69 -5.95 5.71 9.25
CA ALA A 69 -5.11 6.90 9.39
C ALA A 69 -4.26 7.16 8.14
N TYR A 70 -3.77 6.11 7.46
CA TYR A 70 -3.01 6.25 6.23
C TYR A 70 -3.84 6.86 5.10
N PHE A 71 -5.11 6.47 4.98
CA PHE A 71 -5.99 7.02 3.97
C PHE A 71 -6.35 8.47 4.26
N THR A 72 -6.69 8.78 5.51
CA THR A 72 -6.94 10.16 5.93
C THR A 72 -5.72 11.04 5.65
N GLU A 73 -4.52 10.60 6.03
CA GLU A 73 -3.28 11.33 5.78
C GLU A 73 -3.01 11.52 4.29
N HIS A 74 -3.25 10.50 3.46
CA HIS A 74 -3.17 10.63 2.01
C HIS A 74 -4.10 11.72 1.48
N LEU A 75 -5.35 11.76 1.94
CA LEU A 75 -6.32 12.78 1.55
C LEU A 75 -5.89 14.18 2.01
N ARG A 76 -5.42 14.33 3.25
CA ARG A 76 -4.90 15.62 3.76
C ARG A 76 -3.73 16.13 2.93
N LYS A 77 -2.75 15.28 2.67
CA LYS A 77 -1.57 15.63 1.84
C LYS A 77 -1.96 16.04 0.42
N ARG A 78 -2.95 15.36 -0.17
CA ARG A 78 -3.35 15.61 -1.56
C ARG A 78 -4.28 16.80 -1.73
N TYR A 79 -5.16 17.07 -0.77
CA TYR A 79 -6.26 18.01 -0.93
C TYR A 79 -6.29 19.14 0.13
N GLY A 80 -5.44 19.10 1.16
CA GLY A 80 -5.35 20.16 2.17
C GLY A 80 -6.55 20.26 3.11
N VAL A 81 -7.36 19.20 3.23
CA VAL A 81 -8.45 19.09 4.22
C VAL A 81 -7.95 18.70 5.60
#